data_AF-A0A535DIT7-F1
#
_entry.id   AF-A0A535DIT7-F1
#
_cell.length_a   1.000
_cell.length_b   1.000
_cell.length_c   1.000
_cell.angle_alpha   90.00
_cell.angle_beta   90.00
_cell.angle_gamma   90.00
#
_symmetry.space_group_name_H-M   'P 1'
#
loop_
_entity.id
_entity.type
_entity.pdbx_description
1 polymer ?
#
loop_
_entity_poly.entity_id
_entity_poly.type
_entity_poly.pdbx_seq_one_letter_code
_entity_poly.pdbx_strand_id
1 'polypeptide(L)'
;MTPANEFPGNVIYYLLFLGFLAFFAYSAYTRFGWVTRGHWLNRFDRLIDRVAGLVPLLLGNSRVVRPNYWYSGLLHTLIWWGFIVLQVRTLNFLLNGFDHSISLESNLGVVYDALRPVMDAFNILVVVGVGMAAVQRFFWCPKRLTLNSDAWIILGLIGYLMVTDVFVNSFEFFLGYGVSQLWDAIGLSRGTAEAFNTFFWYNHLLDFLVFLCYLPYSKHSHVLTIAPQVFTRRLEPTGVLAPIPDFEKAESFGAGKLEDFSWKQLLDSYTCTECGRCTAACPANATGKLLSPKQVIVDIRHAMEERTPSVLPRQAKADGAEPQPLVDKVGFEPIWDCVTCGACMEECPVFIEHVPTIMDMRRYMVMEQSNMPETCSSSSAATPGAAPSSPARAGSRRWRPRARRCRCSTARRSTSTGWAAPARCRSAT
;
A
#
# COMPACT_ATOMS: atom_id res chain seq x y z
N MET A 1 -16.88 1.70 -35.77
CA MET A 1 -15.45 1.49 -36.15
C MET A 1 -14.62 2.14 -35.06
N THR A 2 -13.54 1.50 -34.62
CA THR A 2 -12.65 2.07 -33.62
C THR A 2 -11.91 3.26 -34.23
N PRO A 3 -11.98 4.47 -33.62
CA PRO A 3 -11.37 5.67 -34.16
C PRO A 3 -9.86 5.56 -34.41
N ALA A 4 -9.19 4.66 -33.69
CA ALA A 4 -7.76 4.43 -33.82
C ALA A 4 -7.36 3.55 -35.01
N ASN A 5 -8.27 2.86 -35.71
CA ASN A 5 -7.86 1.93 -36.78
C ASN A 5 -7.73 2.60 -38.15
N GLU A 6 -8.15 3.86 -38.30
CA GLU A 6 -8.04 4.63 -39.53
C GLU A 6 -6.99 5.74 -39.39
N PHE A 7 -6.38 6.13 -40.51
CA PHE A 7 -5.45 7.26 -40.54
C PHE A 7 -6.23 8.59 -40.46
N PRO A 8 -5.83 9.56 -39.61
CA PRO A 8 -4.60 9.63 -38.79
C PRO A 8 -4.74 9.09 -37.36
N GLY A 9 -5.89 8.54 -37.00
CA GLY A 9 -6.19 8.08 -35.64
C GLY A 9 -5.24 7.01 -35.09
N ASN A 10 -4.76 6.13 -35.97
CA ASN A 10 -3.74 5.13 -35.65
C ASN A 10 -2.42 5.75 -35.19
N VAL A 11 -1.92 6.76 -35.91
CA VAL A 11 -0.68 7.47 -35.55
C VAL A 11 -0.82 8.16 -34.20
N ILE A 12 -1.96 8.82 -33.96
CA ILE A 12 -2.26 9.47 -32.68
C ILE A 12 -2.25 8.43 -31.54
N TYR A 13 -2.91 7.28 -31.74
CA TYR A 13 -2.93 6.19 -30.77
C TYR A 13 -1.51 5.69 -30.45
N TYR A 14 -0.70 5.39 -31.45
CA TYR A 14 0.67 4.91 -31.26
C TYR A 14 1.55 5.92 -30.51
N LEU A 15 1.48 7.20 -30.88
CA LEU A 15 2.25 8.26 -30.23
C LEU A 15 1.86 8.42 -28.76
N LEU A 16 0.56 8.45 -28.47
CA LEU A 16 0.07 8.55 -27.09
C LEU A 16 0.45 7.30 -26.29
N PHE A 17 0.11 6.12 -26.79
CA PHE A 17 0.32 4.87 -26.07
C PHE A 17 1.81 4.60 -25.79
N LEU A 18 2.67 4.66 -26.82
CA LEU A 18 4.10 4.41 -26.65
C LEU A 18 4.80 5.52 -25.87
N GLY A 19 4.41 6.79 -26.08
CA GLY A 19 4.96 7.93 -25.36
C GLY A 19 4.69 7.85 -23.86
N PHE A 20 3.44 7.62 -23.47
CA PHE A 20 3.06 7.47 -22.06
C PHE A 20 3.63 6.18 -21.46
N LEU A 21 3.71 5.08 -22.22
CA LEU A 21 4.34 3.84 -21.74
C LEU A 21 5.84 4.02 -21.45
N ALA A 22 6.56 4.72 -22.33
CA ALA A 22 7.97 5.05 -22.11
C ALA A 22 8.14 5.95 -20.89
N PHE A 23 7.28 6.96 -20.73
CA PHE A 23 7.29 7.84 -19.56
C PHE A 23 6.97 7.08 -18.27
N PHE A 24 5.99 6.19 -18.28
CA PHE A 24 5.65 5.32 -17.15
C PHE A 24 6.83 4.42 -16.79
N ALA A 25 7.47 3.76 -17.76
CA ALA A 25 8.62 2.90 -17.53
C ALA A 25 9.80 3.68 -16.90
N TYR A 26 10.09 4.88 -17.41
CA TYR A 26 11.09 5.78 -16.82
C TYR A 26 10.73 6.18 -15.38
N SER A 27 9.47 6.56 -15.15
CA SER A 27 8.96 6.98 -13.83
C SER A 27 9.01 5.84 -12.80
N ALA A 28 8.62 4.64 -13.21
CA ALA A 28 8.67 3.44 -12.38
C ALA A 28 10.13 3.05 -12.07
N TYR A 29 11.00 3.03 -13.09
CA TYR A 29 12.42 2.71 -12.93
C TYR A 29 13.13 3.67 -11.96
N THR A 30 12.95 4.98 -12.14
CA THR A 30 13.59 6.00 -11.30
C THR A 30 13.16 5.94 -9.85
N ARG A 31 11.86 5.71 -9.58
CA ARG A 31 11.33 5.68 -8.21
C ARG A 31 11.58 4.35 -7.52
N PHE A 32 11.24 3.24 -8.17
CA PHE A 32 11.43 1.90 -7.59
C PHE A 32 12.90 1.46 -7.59
N GLY A 33 13.78 2.13 -8.33
CA GLY A 33 15.24 1.90 -8.28
C GLY A 33 15.85 2.12 -6.88
N TRP A 34 15.19 2.86 -5.99
CA TRP A 34 15.62 2.92 -4.59
C TRP A 34 15.48 1.58 -3.86
N VAL A 35 14.46 0.79 -4.18
CA VAL A 35 14.25 -0.53 -3.57
C VAL A 35 15.46 -1.42 -3.81
N THR A 36 16.08 -1.34 -4.99
CA THR A 36 17.27 -2.13 -5.33
C THR A 36 18.57 -1.65 -4.67
N ARG A 37 18.57 -0.47 -4.02
CA ARG A 37 19.74 0.05 -3.29
C ARG A 37 19.81 -0.41 -1.85
N GLY A 38 18.69 -0.87 -1.30
CA GLY A 38 18.67 -1.41 0.05
C GLY A 38 19.44 -2.72 0.15
N HIS A 39 19.99 -3.01 1.33
CA HIS A 39 20.74 -4.24 1.52
C HIS A 39 19.86 -5.48 1.32
N TRP A 40 20.50 -6.60 0.98
CA TRP A 40 19.79 -7.84 0.72
C TRP A 40 19.16 -8.40 2.00
N LEU A 41 17.89 -8.79 1.87
CA LEU A 41 17.15 -9.57 2.86
C LEU A 41 16.42 -10.70 2.13
N ASN A 42 16.70 -11.95 2.48
CA ASN A 42 16.07 -13.07 1.80
C ASN A 42 14.58 -13.19 2.18
N ARG A 43 13.69 -12.98 1.20
CA ARG A 43 12.23 -13.18 1.31
C ARG A 43 11.68 -14.12 0.23
N PHE A 44 12.56 -14.90 -0.39
CA PHE A 44 12.22 -15.90 -1.40
C PHE A 44 12.32 -17.34 -0.85
N ASP A 45 12.40 -17.47 0.47
CA ASP A 45 12.23 -18.74 1.18
C ASP A 45 10.77 -19.20 1.16
N ARG A 46 10.51 -20.50 1.41
CA ARG A 46 9.15 -21.05 1.61
C ARG A 46 8.15 -20.63 0.52
N LEU A 47 8.54 -20.75 -0.75
CA LEU A 47 7.77 -20.27 -1.90
C LEU A 47 6.31 -20.75 -1.90
N ILE A 48 6.06 -22.00 -1.53
CA ILE A 48 4.71 -22.58 -1.49
C ILE A 48 3.80 -21.79 -0.53
N ASP A 49 4.26 -21.50 0.69
CA ASP A 49 3.47 -20.75 1.69
C ASP A 49 3.21 -19.30 1.25
N ARG A 50 4.16 -18.72 0.51
CA ARG A 50 4.04 -17.35 -0.02
C ARG A 50 2.99 -17.26 -1.11
N VAL A 51 3.08 -18.14 -2.10
CA VAL A 51 2.13 -18.24 -3.23
C VAL A 51 0.73 -18.63 -2.74
N ALA A 52 0.63 -19.63 -1.85
CA ALA A 52 -0.65 -20.04 -1.28
C ALA A 52 -1.36 -18.89 -0.55
N GLY A 53 -0.60 -17.96 0.03
CA GLY A 53 -1.14 -16.77 0.66
C GLY A 53 -1.65 -15.70 -0.32
N LEU A 54 -1.23 -15.68 -1.59
CA LEU A 54 -1.60 -14.62 -2.53
C LEU A 54 -3.11 -14.58 -2.78
N VAL A 55 -3.74 -15.71 -3.02
CA VAL A 55 -5.18 -15.77 -3.33
C VAL A 55 -6.05 -15.21 -2.19
N PRO A 56 -5.98 -15.71 -0.94
CA PRO A 56 -6.85 -15.22 0.13
C PRO A 56 -6.50 -13.79 0.58
N LEU A 57 -5.25 -13.34 0.42
CA LEU A 57 -4.81 -12.03 0.88
C LEU A 57 -5.02 -10.93 -0.16
N LEU A 58 -4.73 -11.22 -1.44
CA LEU A 58 -4.83 -10.29 -2.56
C LEU A 58 -6.23 -10.31 -3.18
N LEU A 59 -6.70 -11.47 -3.68
CA LEU A 59 -8.03 -11.57 -4.29
C LEU A 59 -9.15 -11.53 -3.23
N GLY A 60 -8.94 -12.23 -2.12
CA GLY A 60 -9.93 -12.33 -1.04
C GLY A 60 -10.07 -11.08 -0.16
N ASN A 61 -9.16 -10.10 -0.25
CA ASN A 61 -9.16 -8.89 0.61
C ASN A 61 -9.29 -9.17 2.12
N SER A 62 -8.88 -10.36 2.58
CA SER A 62 -9.15 -10.85 3.95
C SER A 62 -8.57 -9.96 5.06
N ARG A 63 -7.51 -9.21 4.76
CA ARG A 63 -6.93 -8.22 5.70
C ARG A 63 -7.62 -6.85 5.65
N VAL A 64 -8.23 -6.49 4.52
CA VAL A 64 -8.89 -5.20 4.31
C VAL A 64 -10.28 -5.23 4.95
N VAL A 65 -11.03 -6.33 4.76
CA VAL A 65 -12.37 -6.54 5.31
C VAL A 65 -12.26 -7.05 6.76
N ARG A 66 -12.24 -6.11 7.70
CA ARG A 66 -12.31 -6.41 9.15
C ARG A 66 -13.58 -5.80 9.75
N PRO A 67 -14.20 -6.43 10.76
CA PRO A 67 -15.43 -5.93 11.39
C PRO A 67 -15.32 -4.47 11.86
N ASN A 68 -14.20 -4.10 12.49
CA ASN A 68 -13.95 -2.75 13.00
C ASN A 68 -13.81 -1.69 11.89
N TYR A 69 -13.66 -2.11 10.63
CA TYR A 69 -13.45 -1.22 9.49
C TYR A 69 -14.38 -1.56 8.32
N TRP A 70 -15.56 -2.12 8.59
CA TRP A 70 -16.45 -2.71 7.58
C TRP A 70 -16.74 -1.77 6.41
N TYR A 71 -17.03 -0.49 6.65
CA TYR A 71 -17.37 0.47 5.59
C TYR A 71 -16.18 0.71 4.65
N SER A 72 -14.99 0.95 5.23
CA SER A 72 -13.74 1.09 4.48
C SER A 72 -13.33 -0.20 3.79
N GLY A 73 -13.70 -1.35 4.36
CA GLY A 73 -13.48 -2.66 3.75
C GLY A 73 -14.37 -2.84 2.51
N LEU A 74 -15.67 -2.64 2.67
CA LEU A 74 -16.66 -2.81 1.62
C LEU A 74 -16.37 -1.90 0.41
N LEU A 75 -16.18 -0.60 0.62
CA LEU A 75 -15.87 0.32 -0.48
C LEU A 75 -14.61 -0.12 -1.25
N HIS A 76 -13.58 -0.60 -0.54
CA HIS A 76 -12.35 -1.03 -1.18
C HIS A 76 -12.52 -2.35 -1.92
N THR A 77 -13.33 -3.27 -1.38
CA THR A 77 -13.67 -4.53 -2.05
C THR A 77 -14.43 -4.29 -3.36
N LEU A 78 -15.37 -3.35 -3.37
CA LEU A 78 -16.10 -2.96 -4.59
C LEU A 78 -15.15 -2.41 -5.66
N ILE A 79 -14.30 -1.45 -5.28
CA ILE A 79 -13.32 -0.86 -6.19
C ILE A 79 -12.33 -1.93 -6.68
N TRP A 80 -11.75 -2.72 -5.79
CA TRP A 80 -10.75 -3.74 -6.12
C TRP A 80 -11.27 -4.80 -7.10
N TRP A 81 -12.42 -5.41 -6.81
CA TRP A 81 -12.99 -6.41 -7.72
C TRP A 81 -13.41 -5.79 -9.05
N GLY A 82 -13.91 -4.55 -9.01
CA GLY A 82 -14.14 -3.78 -10.21
C GLY A 82 -12.88 -3.62 -11.06
N PHE A 83 -11.76 -3.19 -10.47
CA PHE A 83 -10.49 -3.13 -11.18
C PHE A 83 -10.10 -4.49 -11.77
N ILE A 84 -10.14 -5.58 -11.00
CA ILE A 84 -9.76 -6.92 -11.49
C ILE A 84 -10.59 -7.36 -12.70
N VAL A 85 -11.92 -7.18 -12.63
CA VAL A 85 -12.81 -7.60 -13.73
C VAL A 85 -12.68 -6.66 -14.93
N LEU A 86 -12.61 -5.35 -14.70
CA LEU A 86 -12.50 -4.34 -15.76
C LEU A 86 -11.12 -4.35 -16.45
N GLN A 87 -10.08 -4.95 -15.86
CA GLN A 87 -8.82 -5.17 -16.58
C GLN A 87 -9.02 -5.95 -17.90
N VAL A 88 -10.01 -6.85 -17.97
CA VAL A 88 -10.35 -7.57 -19.20
C VAL A 88 -10.90 -6.60 -20.26
N ARG A 89 -11.76 -5.66 -19.85
CA ARG A 89 -12.29 -4.60 -20.73
C ARG A 89 -11.18 -3.67 -21.21
N THR A 90 -10.34 -3.19 -20.30
CA THR A 90 -9.19 -2.33 -20.63
C THR A 90 -8.23 -3.02 -21.58
N LEU A 91 -7.93 -4.31 -21.36
CA LEU A 91 -7.08 -5.07 -22.27
C LEU A 91 -7.70 -5.18 -23.66
N ASN A 92 -9.01 -5.48 -23.76
CA ASN A 92 -9.72 -5.49 -25.03
C ASN A 92 -9.66 -4.12 -25.73
N PHE A 93 -9.89 -3.03 -24.99
CA PHE A 93 -9.86 -1.66 -25.51
C PHE A 93 -8.49 -1.30 -26.10
N LEU A 94 -7.41 -1.60 -25.37
CA LEU A 94 -6.04 -1.34 -25.86
C LEU A 94 -5.71 -2.19 -27.09
N LEU A 95 -6.05 -3.48 -27.08
CA LEU A 95 -5.81 -4.36 -28.23
C LEU A 95 -6.60 -3.90 -29.47
N ASN A 96 -7.86 -3.53 -29.29
CA ASN A 96 -8.71 -2.97 -30.35
C ASN A 96 -8.19 -1.66 -30.94
N GLY A 97 -7.40 -0.88 -30.18
CA GLY A 97 -6.73 0.32 -30.67
C GLY A 97 -5.52 0.04 -31.57
N PHE A 98 -4.92 -1.15 -31.47
CA PHE A 98 -3.86 -1.59 -32.38
C PHE A 98 -4.44 -2.18 -33.66
N ASP A 99 -5.28 -3.21 -33.49
CA ASP A 99 -5.96 -3.90 -34.58
C ASP A 99 -7.15 -4.70 -34.02
N HIS A 100 -8.25 -4.73 -34.75
CA HIS A 100 -9.44 -5.46 -34.29
C HIS A 100 -9.22 -6.98 -34.24
N SER A 101 -8.37 -7.54 -35.12
CA SER A 101 -8.13 -8.98 -35.21
C SER A 101 -7.44 -9.55 -33.97
N ILE A 102 -6.67 -8.75 -33.23
CA ILE A 102 -5.98 -9.17 -32.00
C ILE A 102 -6.79 -8.90 -30.73
N SER A 103 -7.98 -8.30 -30.86
CA SER A 103 -8.83 -7.97 -29.72
C SER A 103 -9.36 -9.23 -29.00
N LEU A 104 -9.71 -9.09 -27.73
CA LEU A 104 -10.33 -10.20 -26.99
C LEU A 104 -11.71 -10.52 -27.55
N GLU A 105 -12.42 -9.51 -28.00
CA GLU A 105 -13.73 -9.65 -28.64
C GLU A 105 -13.68 -10.51 -29.90
N SER A 106 -12.76 -10.24 -30.83
CA SER A 106 -12.64 -11.01 -32.06
C SER A 106 -12.20 -12.46 -31.82
N ASN A 107 -11.37 -12.70 -30.80
CA ASN A 107 -10.78 -14.02 -30.54
C ASN A 107 -11.63 -14.89 -29.60
N LEU A 108 -12.33 -14.29 -28.63
CA LEU A 108 -13.15 -15.03 -27.65
C LEU A 108 -14.64 -15.05 -28.03
N GLY A 109 -15.09 -14.15 -28.92
CA GLY A 109 -16.46 -14.10 -29.46
C GLY A 109 -17.54 -14.25 -28.39
N VAL A 110 -18.25 -15.37 -28.43
CA VAL A 110 -19.36 -15.71 -27.51
C VAL A 110 -18.95 -15.62 -26.03
N VAL A 111 -17.70 -15.97 -25.68
CA VAL A 111 -17.23 -15.88 -24.29
C VAL A 111 -17.09 -14.42 -23.87
N TYR A 112 -16.59 -13.55 -24.75
CA TYR A 112 -16.47 -12.12 -24.46
C TYR A 112 -17.86 -11.47 -24.33
N ASP A 113 -18.80 -11.83 -25.20
CA ASP A 113 -20.18 -11.33 -25.14
C ASP A 113 -20.89 -11.72 -23.83
N ALA A 114 -20.62 -12.92 -23.31
CA ALA A 114 -21.12 -13.33 -22.00
C ALA A 114 -20.49 -12.53 -20.83
N LEU A 115 -19.26 -12.02 -20.98
CA LEU A 115 -18.57 -11.22 -19.97
C LEU A 115 -19.00 -9.75 -19.96
N ARG A 116 -19.46 -9.18 -21.09
CA ARG A 116 -19.88 -7.76 -21.19
C ARG A 116 -20.86 -7.31 -20.09
N PRO A 117 -22.01 -7.98 -19.86
CA PRO A 117 -22.94 -7.56 -18.81
C PRO A 117 -22.34 -7.68 -17.41
N VAL A 118 -21.41 -8.62 -17.19
CA VAL A 118 -20.69 -8.74 -15.91
C VAL A 118 -19.78 -7.54 -15.72
N MET A 119 -19.00 -7.17 -16.74
CA MET A 119 -18.12 -5.99 -16.70
C MET A 119 -18.92 -4.71 -16.46
N ASP A 120 -20.09 -4.54 -17.08
CA ASP A 120 -20.97 -3.39 -16.85
C ASP A 120 -21.49 -3.32 -15.41
N ALA A 121 -21.90 -4.46 -14.84
CA ALA A 121 -22.30 -4.53 -13.44
C ALA A 121 -21.13 -4.10 -12.52
N PHE A 122 -19.91 -4.57 -12.80
CA PHE A 122 -18.73 -4.17 -12.04
C PHE A 122 -18.37 -2.68 -12.21
N ASN A 123 -18.58 -2.08 -13.38
CA ASN A 123 -18.43 -0.64 -13.57
C ASN A 123 -19.35 0.14 -12.60
N ILE A 124 -20.64 -0.22 -12.52
CA ILE A 124 -21.58 0.39 -11.55
C ILE A 124 -21.09 0.20 -10.11
N LEU A 125 -20.61 -1.00 -9.76
CA LEU A 125 -20.08 -1.27 -8.42
C LEU A 125 -18.87 -0.39 -8.08
N VAL A 126 -17.99 -0.10 -9.05
CA VAL A 126 -16.89 0.85 -8.86
C VAL A 126 -17.41 2.26 -8.64
N VAL A 127 -18.39 2.72 -9.44
CA VAL A 127 -19.00 4.06 -9.25
C VAL A 127 -19.61 4.19 -7.85
N VAL A 128 -20.33 3.16 -7.38
CA VAL A 128 -20.84 3.09 -6.01
C VAL A 128 -19.69 3.13 -4.99
N GLY A 129 -18.63 2.35 -5.20
CA GLY A 129 -17.45 2.33 -4.33
C GLY A 129 -16.73 3.69 -4.26
N VAL A 130 -16.59 4.39 -5.39
CA VAL A 130 -16.03 5.75 -5.47
C VAL A 130 -16.93 6.74 -4.74
N GLY A 131 -18.26 6.64 -4.92
CA GLY A 131 -19.22 7.45 -4.18
C GLY A 131 -19.12 7.24 -2.66
N MET A 132 -19.05 5.99 -2.21
CA MET A 132 -18.82 5.66 -0.80
C MET A 132 -17.48 6.22 -0.29
N ALA A 133 -16.42 6.13 -1.10
CA ALA A 133 -15.10 6.66 -0.77
C ALA A 133 -15.09 8.19 -0.65
N ALA A 134 -15.87 8.89 -1.48
CA ALA A 134 -16.06 10.33 -1.41
C ALA A 134 -16.89 10.72 -0.18
N VAL A 135 -17.99 10.03 0.11
CA VAL A 135 -18.82 10.26 1.30
C VAL A 135 -18.03 10.08 2.59
N GLN A 136 -17.21 9.03 2.70
CA GLN A 136 -16.34 8.83 3.86
C GLN A 136 -15.34 9.97 4.04
N ARG A 137 -14.85 10.59 2.97
CA ARG A 137 -13.86 11.67 3.07
C ARG A 137 -14.50 13.03 3.32
N PHE A 138 -15.68 13.30 2.75
CA PHE A 138 -16.40 14.56 2.96
C PHE A 138 -17.16 14.62 4.29
N PHE A 139 -17.87 13.55 4.66
CA PHE A 139 -18.81 13.58 5.78
C PHE A 139 -18.35 12.80 7.01
N TRP A 140 -17.73 11.63 6.83
CA TRP A 140 -17.41 10.72 7.93
C TRP A 140 -15.91 10.39 8.02
N CYS A 141 -15.06 11.41 7.88
CA CYS A 141 -13.60 11.21 7.83
C CYS A 141 -13.09 10.65 9.17
N PRO A 142 -12.59 9.40 9.22
CA PRO A 142 -12.04 8.84 10.45
C PRO A 142 -10.77 9.60 10.85
N LYS A 143 -10.56 9.87 12.14
CA LYS A 143 -9.38 10.61 12.65
C LYS A 143 -8.02 10.04 12.21
N ARG A 144 -7.96 8.73 11.91
CA ARG A 144 -6.75 8.04 11.43
C ARG A 144 -6.37 8.36 9.97
N LEU A 145 -7.34 8.82 9.17
CA LEU A 145 -7.20 9.03 7.73
C LEU A 145 -6.62 10.43 7.47
N THR A 146 -5.55 10.49 6.67
CA THR A 146 -4.97 11.76 6.20
C THR A 146 -5.68 12.23 4.94
N LEU A 147 -6.15 13.47 4.97
CA LEU A 147 -6.77 14.15 3.83
C LEU A 147 -5.68 14.85 3.02
N ASN A 148 -5.32 14.27 1.88
CA ASN A 148 -4.37 14.83 0.92
C ASN A 148 -5.10 15.05 -0.43
N SER A 149 -4.66 16.05 -1.20
CA SER A 149 -5.17 16.33 -2.55
C SER A 149 -5.09 15.12 -3.48
N ASP A 150 -4.04 14.30 -3.37
CA ASP A 150 -3.84 13.08 -4.15
C ASP A 150 -5.05 12.14 -4.07
N ALA A 151 -5.70 12.06 -2.89
CA ALA A 151 -6.86 11.19 -2.71
C ALA A 151 -8.02 11.58 -3.63
N TRP A 152 -8.23 12.89 -3.81
CA TRP A 152 -9.30 13.43 -4.63
C TRP A 152 -8.96 13.35 -6.11
N ILE A 153 -7.70 13.58 -6.48
CA ILE A 153 -7.22 13.39 -7.86
C ILE A 153 -7.45 11.94 -8.28
N ILE A 154 -7.01 10.98 -7.47
CA ILE A 154 -7.20 9.55 -7.74
C ILE A 154 -8.68 9.19 -7.84
N LEU A 155 -9.51 9.61 -6.89
CA LEU A 155 -10.94 9.30 -6.93
C LEU A 155 -11.62 9.91 -8.15
N GLY A 156 -11.20 11.12 -8.54
CA GLY A 156 -11.65 11.80 -9.76
C GLY A 156 -11.27 11.02 -11.01
N LEU A 157 -10.00 10.62 -11.17
CA LEU A 157 -9.53 9.83 -12.31
C LEU A 157 -10.27 8.48 -12.40
N ILE A 158 -10.44 7.76 -11.29
CA ILE A 158 -11.17 6.48 -11.28
C ILE A 158 -12.64 6.70 -11.66
N GLY A 159 -13.29 7.73 -11.08
CA GLY A 159 -14.67 8.06 -11.43
C GLY A 159 -14.82 8.45 -12.89
N TYR A 160 -13.89 9.24 -13.43
CA TYR A 160 -13.88 9.66 -14.83
C TYR A 160 -13.63 8.46 -15.77
N LEU A 161 -12.74 7.54 -15.43
CA LEU A 161 -12.56 6.27 -16.17
C LEU A 161 -13.87 5.48 -16.26
N MET A 162 -14.61 5.35 -15.16
CA MET A 162 -15.88 4.60 -15.15
C MET A 162 -16.94 5.28 -16.01
N VAL A 163 -17.06 6.61 -15.92
CA VAL A 163 -18.02 7.39 -16.71
C VAL A 163 -17.67 7.32 -18.19
N THR A 164 -16.42 7.57 -18.55
CA THR A 164 -15.97 7.51 -19.94
C THR A 164 -16.10 6.11 -20.52
N ASP A 165 -15.87 5.05 -19.74
CA ASP A 165 -16.10 3.67 -20.17
C ASP A 165 -17.56 3.41 -20.58
N VAL A 166 -18.54 3.88 -19.80
CA VAL A 166 -19.96 3.78 -20.17
C VAL A 166 -20.24 4.53 -21.50
N PHE A 167 -19.59 5.67 -21.71
CA PHE A 167 -19.75 6.43 -22.94
C PHE A 167 -19.07 5.80 -24.17
N VAL A 168 -17.89 5.22 -24.01
CA VAL A 168 -17.21 4.47 -25.08
C VAL A 168 -18.06 3.30 -25.53
N ASN A 169 -18.67 2.60 -24.57
CA ASN A 169 -19.50 1.43 -24.83
C ASN A 169 -20.99 1.80 -25.04
N SER A 170 -21.34 3.07 -25.28
CA SER A 170 -22.73 3.54 -25.42
C SER A 170 -23.55 2.89 -26.55
N PHE A 171 -22.94 2.09 -27.42
CA PHE A 171 -23.66 1.34 -28.46
C PHE A 171 -23.64 -0.17 -28.20
N GLU A 172 -23.11 -0.60 -27.05
CA GLU A 172 -22.97 -1.99 -26.65
C GLU A 172 -23.98 -2.36 -25.55
N PHE A 173 -24.14 -3.65 -25.25
CA PHE A 173 -25.20 -4.21 -24.41
C PHE A 173 -25.45 -3.53 -23.03
N PHE A 174 -26.63 -3.76 -22.42
CA PHE A 174 -27.05 -3.28 -21.08
C PHE A 174 -26.90 -1.77 -20.83
N LEU A 175 -25.84 -1.34 -20.14
CA LEU A 175 -25.61 0.07 -19.78
C LEU A 175 -25.39 0.92 -21.04
N GLY A 176 -24.64 0.38 -22.00
CA GLY A 176 -24.40 1.04 -23.26
C GLY A 176 -25.70 1.26 -24.04
N TYR A 177 -26.49 0.19 -24.19
CA TYR A 177 -27.74 0.19 -24.94
C TYR A 177 -28.77 1.16 -24.34
N GLY A 178 -28.80 1.27 -23.00
CA GLY A 178 -29.60 2.29 -22.33
C GLY A 178 -29.20 3.71 -22.72
N VAL A 179 -27.90 3.97 -22.89
CA VAL A 179 -27.38 5.26 -23.35
C VAL A 179 -27.64 5.47 -24.85
N SER A 180 -27.55 4.44 -25.71
CA SER A 180 -27.94 4.58 -27.13
C SER A 180 -29.41 4.94 -27.29
N GLN A 181 -30.31 4.33 -26.51
CA GLN A 181 -31.73 4.68 -26.55
C GLN A 181 -31.98 6.14 -26.16
N LEU A 182 -31.20 6.69 -25.23
CA LEU A 182 -31.27 8.10 -24.87
C LEU A 182 -30.82 8.99 -26.04
N TRP A 183 -29.77 8.60 -26.78
CA TRP A 183 -29.33 9.31 -27.98
C TRP A 183 -30.38 9.31 -29.09
N ASP A 184 -31.01 8.16 -29.32
CA ASP A 184 -32.11 8.04 -30.28
C ASP A 184 -33.31 8.90 -29.86
N ALA A 185 -33.65 8.92 -28.57
CA ALA A 185 -34.75 9.71 -28.03
C ALA A 185 -34.55 11.22 -28.17
N ILE A 186 -33.31 11.71 -28.08
CA ILE A 186 -32.99 13.13 -28.30
C ILE A 186 -32.72 13.46 -29.77
N GLY A 187 -32.88 12.50 -30.69
CA GLY A 187 -32.75 12.69 -32.12
C GLY A 187 -31.31 12.97 -32.57
N LEU A 188 -30.31 12.41 -31.88
CA LEU A 188 -28.91 12.65 -32.21
C LEU A 188 -28.59 12.09 -33.60
N SER A 189 -28.02 12.94 -34.48
CA SER A 189 -27.63 12.47 -35.81
C SER A 189 -26.51 11.41 -35.72
N ARG A 190 -26.46 10.49 -36.68
CA ARG A 190 -25.41 9.47 -36.73
C ARG A 190 -23.99 10.07 -36.75
N GLY A 191 -23.78 11.15 -37.50
CA GLY A 191 -22.49 11.84 -37.54
C GLY A 191 -22.12 12.47 -36.19
N THR A 192 -23.11 13.01 -35.47
CA THR A 192 -22.92 13.52 -34.10
C THR A 192 -22.57 12.38 -33.14
N ALA A 193 -23.26 11.25 -33.23
CA ALA A 193 -23.00 10.05 -32.43
C ALA A 193 -21.58 9.49 -32.63
N GLU A 194 -21.11 9.41 -33.88
CA GLU A 194 -19.75 8.98 -34.23
C GLU A 194 -18.67 9.95 -33.68
N ALA A 195 -18.94 11.26 -33.72
CA ALA A 195 -18.05 12.27 -33.11
C ALA A 195 -17.99 12.14 -31.58
N PHE A 196 -19.13 11.92 -30.91
CA PHE A 196 -19.19 11.67 -29.47
C PHE A 196 -18.43 10.41 -29.08
N ASN A 197 -18.62 9.31 -29.81
CA ASN A 197 -17.88 8.07 -29.57
C ASN A 197 -16.37 8.30 -29.68
N THR A 198 -15.93 9.00 -30.73
CA THR A 198 -14.52 9.34 -30.94
C THR A 198 -13.95 10.18 -29.80
N PHE A 199 -14.69 11.19 -29.36
CA PHE A 199 -14.30 12.06 -28.25
C PHE A 199 -14.11 11.26 -26.95
N PHE A 200 -15.09 10.44 -26.57
CA PHE A 200 -15.03 9.64 -25.35
C PHE A 200 -13.96 8.55 -25.43
N TRP A 201 -13.74 7.97 -26.61
CA TRP A 201 -12.70 6.97 -26.84
C TRP A 201 -11.30 7.53 -26.55
N TYR A 202 -10.95 8.69 -27.14
CA TYR A 202 -9.65 9.31 -26.87
C TYR A 202 -9.53 9.86 -25.45
N ASN A 203 -10.62 10.36 -24.87
CA ASN A 203 -10.62 10.81 -23.47
C ASN A 203 -10.40 9.64 -22.50
N HIS A 204 -11.05 8.50 -22.73
CA HIS A 204 -10.87 7.29 -21.92
C HIS A 204 -9.41 6.79 -22.02
N LEU A 205 -8.86 6.74 -23.24
CA LEU A 205 -7.46 6.39 -23.45
C LEU A 205 -6.52 7.34 -22.71
N LEU A 206 -6.71 8.64 -22.87
CA LEU A 206 -5.85 9.65 -22.25
C LEU A 206 -5.93 9.59 -20.73
N ASP A 207 -7.13 9.46 -20.17
CA ASP A 207 -7.35 9.32 -18.73
C ASP A 207 -6.66 8.06 -18.18
N PHE A 208 -6.78 6.92 -18.88
CA PHE A 208 -6.08 5.70 -18.50
C PHE A 208 -4.55 5.88 -18.51
N LEU A 209 -4.00 6.48 -19.56
CA LEU A 209 -2.56 6.72 -19.68
C LEU A 209 -2.03 7.71 -18.64
N VAL A 210 -2.78 8.78 -18.37
CA VAL A 210 -2.47 9.76 -17.32
C VAL A 210 -2.53 9.11 -15.94
N PHE A 211 -3.58 8.33 -15.66
CA PHE A 211 -3.72 7.61 -14.41
C PHE A 211 -2.54 6.66 -14.19
N LEU A 212 -2.17 5.86 -15.20
CA LEU A 212 -1.01 4.97 -15.18
C LEU A 212 0.28 5.70 -14.84
N CYS A 213 0.54 6.84 -15.48
CA CYS A 213 1.73 7.65 -15.27
C CYS A 213 1.75 8.37 -13.92
N TYR A 214 0.58 8.61 -13.32
CA TYR A 214 0.44 9.22 -12.00
C TYR A 214 0.64 8.22 -10.84
N LEU A 215 0.48 6.91 -11.08
CA LEU A 215 0.61 5.88 -10.04
C LEU A 215 1.94 5.94 -9.27
N PRO A 216 3.12 6.04 -9.90
CA PRO A 216 4.40 6.04 -9.17
C PRO A 216 4.59 7.29 -8.28
N TYR A 217 3.88 8.39 -8.57
CA TYR A 217 4.01 9.68 -7.88
C TYR A 217 3.02 9.87 -6.73
N SER A 218 2.05 8.98 -6.59
CA SER A 218 0.96 9.15 -5.64
C SER A 218 0.93 8.02 -4.62
N LYS A 219 0.14 8.20 -3.56
CA LYS A 219 -0.16 7.12 -2.61
C LYS A 219 -0.89 5.90 -3.21
N HIS A 220 -1.32 5.97 -4.48
CA HIS A 220 -1.84 4.80 -5.20
C HIS A 220 -0.73 3.91 -5.78
N SER A 221 0.55 4.24 -5.56
CA SER A 221 1.69 3.37 -5.89
C SER A 221 1.52 1.93 -5.37
N HIS A 222 0.77 1.76 -4.28
CA HIS A 222 0.45 0.45 -3.73
C HIS A 222 -0.20 -0.52 -4.73
N VAL A 223 -0.92 -0.04 -5.75
CA VAL A 223 -1.50 -0.92 -6.79
C VAL A 223 -0.39 -1.68 -7.55
N LEU A 224 0.78 -1.04 -7.72
CA LEU A 224 1.93 -1.62 -8.39
C LEU A 224 2.72 -2.55 -7.44
N THR A 225 2.76 -2.21 -6.16
CA THR A 225 3.65 -2.88 -5.20
C THR A 225 2.96 -3.91 -4.30
N ILE A 226 1.62 -3.98 -4.26
CA ILE A 226 0.91 -4.85 -3.32
C ILE A 226 1.13 -6.34 -3.59
N ALA A 227 1.15 -6.77 -4.86
CA ALA A 227 1.40 -8.17 -5.20
C ALA A 227 2.80 -8.65 -4.75
N PRO A 228 3.91 -7.96 -5.10
CA PRO A 228 5.22 -8.33 -4.58
C PRO A 228 5.31 -8.16 -3.05
N GLN A 229 4.63 -7.19 -2.46
CA GLN A 229 4.59 -7.01 -1.00
C GLN A 229 3.95 -8.21 -0.28
N VAL A 230 2.78 -8.68 -0.73
CA VAL A 230 2.08 -9.82 -0.11
C VAL A 230 2.87 -11.12 -0.31
N PHE A 231 3.52 -11.29 -1.46
CA PHE A 231 4.40 -12.42 -1.73
C PHE A 231 5.60 -12.44 -0.76
N THR A 232 6.26 -11.29 -0.60
CA THR A 232 7.49 -11.12 0.21
C THR A 232 7.21 -10.84 1.68
N ARG A 233 5.95 -10.94 2.13
CA ARG A 233 5.53 -10.69 3.51
C ARG A 233 6.33 -11.50 4.51
N ARG A 234 6.42 -10.99 5.73
CA ARG A 234 7.02 -11.73 6.84
C ARG A 234 6.21 -12.98 7.20
N LEU A 235 6.89 -14.11 7.36
CA LEU A 235 6.29 -15.38 7.82
C LEU A 235 6.72 -15.74 9.25
N GLU A 236 7.79 -15.13 9.76
CA GLU A 236 8.24 -15.30 11.15
C GLU A 236 7.35 -14.52 12.13
N PRO A 237 7.30 -14.92 13.41
CA PRO A 237 6.60 -14.16 14.45
C PRO A 237 7.13 -12.72 14.56
N THR A 238 6.20 -11.79 14.77
CA THR A 238 6.46 -10.33 14.85
C THR A 238 7.53 -9.95 15.88
N GLY A 239 7.69 -10.73 16.96
CA GLY A 239 8.63 -10.45 18.06
C GLY A 239 10.10 -10.80 17.81
N VAL A 240 10.44 -11.36 16.65
CA VAL A 240 11.85 -11.66 16.31
C VAL A 240 12.45 -10.45 15.59
N LEU A 241 13.65 -10.00 15.95
CA LEU A 241 14.39 -9.02 15.17
C LEU A 241 15.52 -9.74 14.44
N ALA A 242 15.83 -9.29 13.22
CA ALA A 242 16.99 -9.80 12.51
C ALA A 242 18.28 -9.42 13.27
N PRO A 243 19.21 -10.38 13.47
CA PRO A 243 20.51 -10.06 14.02
C PRO A 243 21.31 -9.21 13.02
N ILE A 244 22.28 -8.44 13.53
CA ILE A 244 23.25 -7.76 12.68
C ILE A 244 24.20 -8.83 12.11
N PRO A 245 24.29 -8.99 10.78
CA PRO A 245 25.22 -9.95 10.20
C PRO A 245 26.66 -9.47 10.41
N ASP A 246 27.54 -10.39 10.83
CA ASP A 246 28.98 -10.17 11.03
C ASP A 246 29.30 -8.86 11.79
N PHE A 247 28.90 -8.80 13.07
CA PHE A 247 29.00 -7.62 13.94
C PHE A 247 30.38 -6.95 13.95
N GLU A 248 31.46 -7.73 13.78
CA GLU A 248 32.84 -7.23 13.80
C GLU A 248 33.25 -6.52 12.50
N LYS A 249 32.53 -6.77 11.40
CA LYS A 249 32.80 -6.18 10.08
C LYS A 249 31.70 -5.23 9.59
N ALA A 250 30.68 -4.99 10.42
CA ALA A 250 29.59 -4.12 10.07
C ALA A 250 30.09 -2.67 9.93
N GLU A 251 29.88 -2.06 8.76
CA GLU A 251 30.20 -0.65 8.51
C GLU A 251 29.19 0.32 9.16
N SER A 252 27.97 -0.16 9.40
CA SER A 252 26.91 0.58 10.10
C SER A 252 26.10 -0.34 11.01
N PHE A 253 25.58 0.24 12.09
CA PHE A 253 24.80 -0.44 13.13
C PHE A 253 23.37 0.09 13.15
N GLY A 254 22.50 -0.46 12.30
CA GLY A 254 21.11 -0.02 12.18
C GLY A 254 20.92 0.84 10.93
N ALA A 255 19.91 1.71 10.94
CA ALA A 255 19.54 2.51 9.78
C ALA A 255 19.47 4.01 10.06
N GLY A 256 20.50 4.75 9.63
CA GLY A 256 20.57 6.21 9.72
C GLY A 256 20.32 6.93 8.39
N LYS A 257 20.65 6.26 7.28
CA LYS A 257 20.38 6.70 5.90
C LYS A 257 19.52 5.67 5.15
N LEU A 258 19.04 6.05 3.96
CA LEU A 258 18.13 5.20 3.18
C LEU A 258 18.80 3.89 2.71
N GLU A 259 20.09 3.97 2.43
CA GLU A 259 20.91 2.85 1.94
C GLU A 259 21.15 1.78 3.03
N ASP A 260 20.97 2.14 4.30
CA ASP A 260 21.11 1.20 5.42
C ASP A 260 19.88 0.30 5.59
N PHE A 261 18.75 0.61 4.96
CA PHE A 261 17.56 -0.25 5.02
C PHE A 261 17.68 -1.41 4.05
N SER A 262 16.98 -2.50 4.36
CA SER A 262 16.79 -3.58 3.40
C SER A 262 15.90 -3.14 2.25
N TRP A 263 16.05 -3.79 1.09
CA TRP A 263 15.14 -3.58 -0.04
C TRP A 263 13.66 -3.75 0.36
N LYS A 264 13.38 -4.67 1.30
CA LYS A 264 12.01 -4.92 1.78
C LYS A 264 11.46 -3.75 2.61
N GLN A 265 12.27 -3.13 3.46
CA GLN A 265 11.87 -1.94 4.22
C GLN A 265 11.66 -0.72 3.32
N LEU A 266 12.43 -0.59 2.24
CA LEU A 266 12.21 0.45 1.23
C LEU A 266 10.92 0.18 0.43
N LEU A 267 10.64 -1.07 0.06
CA LEU A 267 9.38 -1.47 -0.60
C LEU A 267 8.14 -1.22 0.29
N ASP A 268 8.26 -1.44 1.60
CA ASP A 268 7.21 -1.17 2.57
C ASP A 268 6.75 0.30 2.52
N SER A 269 7.70 1.22 2.34
CA SER A 269 7.41 2.66 2.24
C SER A 269 6.55 3.00 1.01
N TYR A 270 6.86 2.44 -0.15
CA TYR A 270 6.07 2.61 -1.38
C TYR A 270 4.73 1.90 -1.35
N THR A 271 4.58 0.85 -0.53
CA THR A 271 3.32 0.10 -0.42
C THR A 271 2.37 0.69 0.63
N CYS A 272 2.84 1.65 1.44
CA CYS A 272 2.00 2.31 2.44
C CYS A 272 0.83 3.07 1.79
N THR A 273 -0.38 2.64 2.13
CA THR A 273 -1.64 3.24 1.66
C THR A 273 -2.14 4.42 2.50
N GLU A 274 -1.37 4.80 3.52
CA GLU A 274 -1.74 5.85 4.50
C GLU A 274 -3.08 5.65 5.20
N CYS A 275 -3.58 4.40 5.28
CA CYS A 275 -4.88 4.10 5.89
C CYS A 275 -4.96 4.39 7.40
N GLY A 276 -3.83 4.47 8.10
CA GLY A 276 -3.74 4.82 9.51
C GLY A 276 -4.22 3.75 10.50
N ARG A 277 -4.49 2.52 10.05
CA ARG A 277 -4.84 1.41 10.94
C ARG A 277 -3.71 1.11 11.94
N CYS A 278 -2.46 1.20 11.49
CA CYS A 278 -1.29 1.01 12.35
C CYS A 278 -1.14 2.09 13.42
N THR A 279 -1.51 3.34 13.13
CA THR A 279 -1.53 4.44 14.12
C THR A 279 -2.67 4.27 15.11
N ALA A 280 -3.88 3.98 14.62
CA ALA A 280 -5.06 3.79 15.48
C ALA A 280 -4.90 2.63 16.48
N ALA A 281 -4.14 1.60 16.11
CA ALA A 281 -3.88 0.44 16.96
C ALA A 281 -2.62 0.58 17.84
N CYS A 282 -1.85 1.65 17.68
CA CYS A 282 -0.61 1.83 18.42
C CYS A 282 -0.91 2.23 19.87
N PRO A 283 -0.48 1.45 20.88
CA PRO A 283 -0.74 1.80 22.28
C PRO A 283 -0.02 3.07 22.71
N ALA A 284 1.18 3.35 22.18
CA ALA A 284 1.89 4.59 22.45
C ALA A 284 1.12 5.81 21.93
N ASN A 285 0.65 5.75 20.67
CA ASN A 285 -0.16 6.82 20.09
C ASN A 285 -1.46 7.04 20.88
N ALA A 286 -2.11 5.95 21.32
CA ALA A 286 -3.34 6.01 22.09
C ALA A 286 -3.18 6.72 23.45
N THR A 287 -1.98 6.75 24.03
CA THR A 287 -1.67 7.51 25.26
C THR A 287 -1.16 8.92 25.00
N GLY A 288 -1.26 9.45 23.78
CA GLY A 288 -0.85 10.82 23.44
C GLY A 288 0.63 11.00 23.13
N LYS A 289 1.40 9.93 22.97
CA LYS A 289 2.81 10.00 22.53
C LYS A 289 2.91 10.35 21.04
N LEU A 290 4.09 10.84 20.62
CA LEU A 290 4.29 11.36 19.26
C LEU A 290 4.42 10.27 18.19
N LEU A 291 4.69 9.01 18.58
CA LEU A 291 4.79 7.91 17.63
C LEU A 291 3.49 7.71 16.84
N SER A 292 3.61 7.83 15.52
CA SER A 292 2.67 7.32 14.54
C SER A 292 3.42 6.35 13.61
N PRO A 293 3.20 5.01 13.71
CA PRO A 293 3.88 4.06 12.84
C PRO A 293 3.63 4.34 11.35
N LYS A 294 2.44 4.84 10.99
CA LYS A 294 2.15 5.32 9.64
C LYS A 294 3.14 6.40 9.21
N GLN A 295 3.36 7.41 10.07
CA GLN A 295 4.12 8.59 9.70
C GLN A 295 5.60 8.23 9.48
N VAL A 296 6.19 7.39 10.33
CA VAL A 296 7.56 6.89 10.14
C VAL A 296 7.77 6.30 8.73
N ILE A 297 6.85 5.44 8.28
CA ILE A 297 6.95 4.80 6.96
C ILE A 297 6.74 5.82 5.82
N VAL A 298 5.84 6.78 6.00
CA VAL A 298 5.61 7.88 5.04
C VAL A 298 6.82 8.80 4.96
N ASP A 299 7.48 9.11 6.06
CA ASP A 299 8.66 9.97 6.10
C ASP A 299 9.86 9.33 5.39
N ILE A 300 10.01 8.01 5.49
CA ILE A 300 10.99 7.22 4.71
C ILE A 300 10.67 7.34 3.21
N ARG A 301 9.42 7.12 2.80
CA ARG A 301 9.01 7.29 1.40
C ARG A 301 9.32 8.70 0.92
N HIS A 302 8.92 9.72 1.69
CA HIS A 302 9.21 11.10 1.35
C HIS A 302 10.72 11.31 1.23
N ALA A 303 11.55 10.82 2.15
CA ALA A 303 13.01 10.93 2.02
C ALA A 303 13.56 10.34 0.72
N MET A 304 13.02 9.20 0.26
CA MET A 304 13.37 8.61 -1.04
C MET A 304 12.91 9.50 -2.19
N GLU A 305 11.66 9.96 -2.17
CA GLU A 305 11.10 10.85 -3.20
C GLU A 305 11.83 12.19 -3.26
N GLU A 306 12.28 12.69 -2.12
CA GLU A 306 13.01 13.95 -2.04
C GLU A 306 14.39 13.87 -2.71
N ARG A 307 14.98 12.67 -2.76
CA ARG A 307 16.27 12.39 -3.41
C ARG A 307 16.10 11.78 -4.81
N THR A 308 14.87 11.58 -5.28
CA THR A 308 14.57 11.07 -6.61
C THR A 308 14.41 12.24 -7.57
N PRO A 309 15.07 12.24 -8.75
CA PRO A 309 14.81 13.24 -9.78
C PRO A 309 13.30 13.31 -10.10
N SER A 310 12.68 14.49 -9.94
CA SER A 310 11.26 14.68 -10.22
C SER A 310 11.08 15.43 -11.54
N VAL A 311 10.24 14.87 -12.42
CA VAL A 311 9.74 15.54 -13.64
C VAL A 311 8.61 16.54 -13.35
N LEU A 312 7.95 16.42 -12.18
CA LEU A 312 6.97 17.40 -11.73
C LEU A 312 7.70 18.62 -11.12
N PRO A 313 7.21 19.86 -11.36
CA PRO A 313 7.74 21.05 -10.73
C PRO A 313 7.65 20.89 -9.21
N ARG A 314 8.79 20.79 -8.57
CA ARG A 314 8.86 20.80 -7.11
C ARG A 314 8.86 22.26 -6.66
N GLN A 315 8.16 22.59 -5.58
CA GLN A 315 8.53 23.80 -4.85
C GLN A 315 10.01 23.64 -4.51
N ALA A 316 10.85 24.47 -5.13
CA ALA A 316 12.28 24.45 -4.90
C ALA A 316 12.49 24.58 -3.39
N LYS A 317 12.99 23.53 -2.73
CA LYS A 317 13.63 23.73 -1.43
C LYS A 317 14.80 24.66 -1.72
N ALA A 318 14.87 25.74 -0.95
CA ALA A 318 15.90 26.75 -1.06
C ALA A 318 17.28 26.10 -1.27
N ASP A 319 17.95 26.61 -2.28
CA ASP A 319 19.28 26.26 -2.78
C ASP A 319 20.22 25.70 -1.69
N GLY A 320 20.75 24.49 -1.92
CA GLY A 320 21.93 23.99 -1.18
C GLY A 320 21.71 23.39 0.21
N ALA A 321 20.48 23.21 0.68
CA ALA A 321 20.26 22.50 1.95
C ALA A 321 20.59 21.01 1.80
N GLU A 322 21.62 20.52 2.52
CA GLU A 322 21.91 19.09 2.58
C GLU A 322 20.67 18.31 3.04
N PRO A 323 20.41 17.11 2.49
CA PRO A 323 19.31 16.28 2.95
C PRO A 323 19.46 16.01 4.45
N GLN A 324 18.47 16.44 5.24
CA GLN A 324 18.45 16.15 6.68
C GLN A 324 18.69 14.64 6.90
N PRO A 325 19.45 14.26 7.95
CA PRO A 325 19.54 12.89 8.39
C PRO A 325 18.13 12.29 8.53
N LEU A 326 17.93 11.06 8.05
CA LEU A 326 16.59 10.46 8.02
C LEU A 326 15.96 10.37 9.41
N VAL A 327 16.82 10.15 10.41
CA VAL A 327 16.49 10.11 11.83
C VAL A 327 15.86 11.43 12.29
N ASP A 328 16.40 12.57 11.87
CA ASP A 328 15.88 13.89 12.22
C ASP A 328 14.56 14.17 11.51
N LYS A 329 14.41 13.66 10.28
CA LYS A 329 13.16 13.77 9.52
C LYS A 329 12.01 13.00 10.17
N VAL A 330 12.28 11.81 10.70
CA VAL A 330 11.28 11.01 11.43
C VAL A 330 11.07 11.54 12.85
N GLY A 331 12.12 12.09 13.47
CA GLY A 331 12.10 12.62 14.82
C GLY A 331 12.52 11.61 15.88
N PHE A 332 13.10 12.13 16.97
CA PHE A 332 13.63 11.33 18.07
C PHE A 332 12.54 10.58 18.84
N GLU A 333 11.51 11.29 19.27
CA GLU A 333 10.43 10.76 20.12
C GLU A 333 9.60 9.69 19.39
N PRO A 334 9.19 9.87 18.11
CA PRO A 334 8.48 8.80 17.38
C PRO A 334 9.27 7.49 17.33
N ILE A 335 10.60 7.55 17.20
CA ILE A 335 11.44 6.35 17.16
C ILE A 335 11.54 5.73 18.56
N TRP A 336 11.71 6.51 19.62
CA TRP A 336 11.87 6.00 21.00
C TRP A 336 10.58 5.59 21.70
N ASP A 337 9.44 6.14 21.29
CA ASP A 337 8.13 5.82 21.87
C ASP A 337 7.64 4.41 21.49
N CYS A 338 8.27 3.76 20.52
CA CYS A 338 7.91 2.40 20.12
C CYS A 338 8.21 1.38 21.23
N VAL A 339 7.17 0.72 21.71
CA VAL A 339 7.25 -0.34 22.74
C VAL A 339 7.33 -1.75 22.15
N THR A 340 7.63 -1.87 20.84
CA THR A 340 7.82 -3.13 20.10
C THR A 340 6.70 -4.18 20.24
N CYS A 341 5.48 -3.76 20.58
CA CYS A 341 4.33 -4.64 20.80
C CYS A 341 3.79 -5.35 19.53
N GLY A 342 4.11 -4.86 18.34
CA GLY A 342 3.69 -5.47 17.06
C GLY A 342 2.27 -5.15 16.58
N ALA A 343 1.45 -4.42 17.35
CA ALA A 343 0.06 -4.12 16.98
C ALA A 343 -0.10 -3.45 15.60
N CYS A 344 0.84 -2.57 15.23
CA CYS A 344 0.86 -1.91 13.93
C CYS A 344 1.00 -2.89 12.74
N MET A 345 1.80 -3.95 12.91
CA MET A 345 1.99 -4.98 11.89
C MET A 345 0.77 -5.90 11.81
N GLU A 346 0.16 -6.22 12.95
CA GLU A 346 -1.05 -7.05 12.98
C GLU A 346 -2.28 -6.36 12.38
N GLU A 347 -2.34 -5.03 12.43
CA GLU A 347 -3.43 -4.24 11.85
C GLU A 347 -3.14 -3.74 10.43
N CYS A 348 -1.90 -3.88 9.95
CA CYS A 348 -1.54 -3.44 8.61
C CYS A 348 -2.20 -4.34 7.56
N PRO A 349 -3.02 -3.78 6.64
CA PRO A 349 -3.67 -4.58 5.60
C PRO A 349 -2.72 -5.04 4.50
N VAL A 350 -1.57 -4.36 4.35
CA VAL A 350 -0.58 -4.57 3.30
C VAL A 350 0.76 -5.08 3.85
N PHE A 351 0.75 -5.64 5.07
CA PHE A 351 1.90 -6.35 5.65
C PHE A 351 3.21 -5.54 5.77
N ILE A 352 3.12 -4.26 6.09
CA ILE A 352 4.30 -3.42 6.36
C ILE A 352 4.93 -3.78 7.70
N GLU A 353 6.25 -3.95 7.71
CA GLU A 353 7.08 -4.35 8.84
C GLU A 353 7.59 -3.13 9.62
N HIS A 354 6.67 -2.41 10.26
CA HIS A 354 6.98 -1.19 11.01
C HIS A 354 8.02 -1.38 12.13
N VAL A 355 7.92 -2.49 12.88
CA VAL A 355 8.76 -2.70 14.07
C VAL A 355 10.23 -2.89 13.70
N PRO A 356 10.63 -3.79 12.78
CA PRO A 356 12.01 -3.89 12.33
C PRO A 356 12.58 -2.54 11.85
N THR A 357 11.84 -1.81 11.02
CA THR A 357 12.25 -0.48 10.52
C THR A 357 12.54 0.50 11.66
N ILE A 358 11.63 0.65 12.62
CA ILE A 358 11.83 1.55 13.77
C ILE A 358 13.00 1.08 14.64
N MET A 359 13.16 -0.24 14.81
CA MET A 359 14.23 -0.79 15.63
C MET A 359 15.61 -0.63 15.01
N ASP A 360 15.73 -0.70 13.69
CA ASP A 360 16.99 -0.42 13.00
C ASP A 360 17.36 1.06 13.11
N MET A 361 16.39 1.98 13.01
CA MET A 361 16.63 3.42 13.27
C MET A 361 17.04 3.68 14.73
N ARG A 362 16.37 3.05 15.70
CA ARG A 362 16.72 3.17 17.12
C ARG A 362 18.11 2.60 17.39
N ARG A 363 18.48 1.50 16.73
CA ARG A 363 19.81 0.90 16.86
C ARG A 363 20.89 1.88 16.40
N TYR A 364 20.67 2.55 15.27
CA TYR A 364 21.59 3.57 14.77
C TYR A 364 21.75 4.75 15.75
N MET A 365 20.65 5.26 16.29
CA MET A 365 20.71 6.31 17.32
C MET A 365 21.57 5.89 18.52
N VAL A 366 21.40 4.67 19.02
CA VAL A 366 22.12 4.18 20.21
C VAL A 366 23.58 3.88 19.90
N MET A 367 23.86 3.14 18.82
CA MET A 367 25.17 2.56 18.56
C MET A 367 26.12 3.50 17.83
N GLU A 368 25.60 4.40 16.99
CA GLU A 368 26.43 5.33 16.23
C GLU A 368 26.37 6.76 16.77
N GLN A 369 25.18 7.24 17.17
CA GLN A 369 25.01 8.62 17.64
C GLN A 369 25.12 8.77 19.17
N SER A 370 25.10 7.66 19.91
CA SER A 370 24.94 7.68 21.39
C SER A 370 23.72 8.50 21.84
N ASN A 371 22.70 8.61 21.00
CA ASN A 371 21.51 9.41 21.18
C ASN A 371 20.38 8.56 21.78
N MET A 372 20.18 8.66 23.09
CA MET A 372 19.17 7.90 23.82
C MET A 372 18.53 8.75 24.91
N PRO A 373 17.29 8.43 25.35
CA PRO A 373 16.63 9.16 26.43
C PRO A 373 17.46 9.13 27.70
N GLU A 374 17.41 10.21 28.47
CA GLU A 374 18.17 10.33 29.73
C GLU A 374 17.87 9.19 30.70
N THR A 375 16.64 8.69 30.73
CA THR A 375 16.25 7.54 31.57
C THR A 375 17.00 6.27 31.22
N CYS A 376 17.34 6.08 29.93
CA CYS A 376 18.12 4.93 29.47
C CYS A 376 19.61 5.13 29.79
N SER A 377 20.17 6.32 29.54
CA SER A 377 21.59 6.61 29.81
C SER A 377 21.91 6.57 31.31
N SER A 378 21.00 7.04 32.17
CA SER A 378 21.18 6.94 33.63
C SER A 378 21.16 5.49 34.12
N SER A 379 20.37 4.62 33.47
CA SER A 379 20.28 3.21 33.84
C SER A 379 21.51 2.39 33.43
N SER A 380 22.12 2.71 32.29
CA SER A 380 23.38 2.08 31.85
C SER A 380 24.56 2.54 32.70
N ALA A 381 24.61 3.81 33.08
CA ALA A 381 25.62 4.37 33.98
C ALA A 381 25.57 3.77 35.41
N ALA A 382 24.40 3.34 35.87
CA ALA A 382 24.21 2.72 37.17
C ALA A 382 24.76 1.28 37.28
N THR A 383 25.34 0.73 36.20
CA THR A 383 26.02 -0.59 36.23
C THR A 383 27.53 -0.37 36.34
N PRO A 384 28.14 -0.46 37.54
CA PRO A 384 29.58 -0.25 37.68
C PRO A 384 30.30 -1.40 36.98
N GLY A 385 31.02 -1.11 35.89
CA GLY A 385 31.85 -2.09 35.16
C GLY A 385 31.53 -2.25 33.67
N ALA A 386 30.49 -1.61 33.14
CA ALA A 386 30.21 -1.61 31.70
C ALA A 386 31.01 -0.51 30.98
N ALA A 387 32.34 -0.61 31.00
CA ALA A 387 33.15 0.06 29.97
C ALA A 387 32.94 -0.67 28.62
N PRO A 388 32.98 0.01 27.46
CA PRO A 388 32.65 -0.59 26.16
C PRO A 388 33.66 -1.64 25.64
N SER A 389 34.65 -2.04 26.46
CA SER A 389 35.79 -2.84 26.01
C SER A 389 36.10 -3.99 26.98
N SER A 390 35.22 -5.00 27.06
CA SER A 390 35.62 -6.38 27.35
C SER A 390 34.40 -7.30 27.31
N PRO A 391 34.45 -8.48 26.66
CA PRO A 391 33.40 -9.47 26.79
C PRO A 391 33.49 -10.03 28.22
N ALA A 392 32.61 -9.56 29.10
CA ALA A 392 32.44 -10.13 30.42
C ALA A 392 32.10 -11.61 30.25
N ARG A 393 33.03 -12.50 30.62
CA ARG A 393 32.78 -13.94 30.79
C ARG A 393 31.71 -14.10 31.87
N ALA A 394 30.45 -14.14 31.46
CA ALA A 394 29.36 -14.58 32.29
C ALA A 394 29.56 -16.07 32.57
N GLY A 395 30.21 -16.37 33.70
CA GLY A 395 30.27 -17.73 34.24
C GLY A 395 28.84 -18.29 34.32
N SER A 396 28.63 -19.44 33.71
CA SER A 396 27.35 -20.13 33.59
C SER A 396 26.77 -20.50 34.97
N ARG A 397 26.12 -19.55 35.65
CA ARG A 397 25.19 -19.89 36.72
C ARG A 397 23.91 -20.36 36.07
N ARG A 398 23.80 -21.69 35.99
CA ARG A 398 22.63 -22.47 35.57
C ARG A 398 21.36 -21.86 36.18
N TRP A 399 20.60 -21.11 35.39
CA TRP A 399 19.26 -20.68 35.75
C TRP A 399 18.38 -21.93 35.82
N ARG A 400 18.09 -22.41 37.03
CA ARG A 400 17.04 -23.42 37.25
C ARG A 400 15.71 -22.66 37.36
N PRO A 401 14.77 -22.81 36.41
CA PRO A 401 13.44 -22.28 36.62
C PRO A 401 12.78 -23.09 37.73
N ARG A 402 12.54 -22.46 38.89
CA ARG A 402 11.56 -22.97 39.85
C ARG A 402 10.19 -22.77 39.21
N ALA A 403 9.73 -23.77 38.47
CA ALA A 403 8.36 -23.85 37.99
C ALA A 403 7.42 -23.98 39.20
N ARG A 404 6.95 -22.84 39.73
CA ARG A 404 5.72 -22.83 40.53
C ARG A 404 4.58 -23.08 39.55
N ARG A 405 4.07 -24.31 39.52
CA ARG A 405 2.88 -24.68 38.75
C ARG A 405 1.71 -23.82 39.23
N CYS A 406 1.34 -22.80 38.47
CA CYS A 406 0.00 -22.21 38.59
C CYS A 406 -0.98 -23.24 38.01
N ARG A 407 -1.74 -23.92 38.88
CA ARG A 407 -2.93 -24.65 38.45
C ARG A 407 -4.00 -23.62 38.09
N CYS A 408 -4.18 -23.32 36.80
CA CYS A 408 -5.47 -22.81 36.34
C CYS A 408 -6.46 -23.98 36.39
N SER A 409 -7.51 -23.86 37.19
CA SER A 409 -8.66 -24.75 37.08
C SER A 409 -9.33 -24.52 35.74
N THR A 410 -9.58 -25.60 35.02
CA THR A 410 -10.29 -25.61 33.73
C THR A 410 -11.71 -25.09 33.92
N ALA A 411 -12.06 -24.00 33.24
CA ALA A 411 -13.44 -23.54 33.14
C ALA A 411 -14.26 -24.58 32.37
N ARG A 412 -15.25 -25.20 33.04
CA ARG A 412 -16.29 -25.98 32.35
C ARG A 412 -17.14 -25.03 31.53
N ARG A 413 -17.33 -25.33 30.24
CA ARG A 413 -18.34 -24.69 29.39
C ARG A 413 -19.72 -24.99 29.97
N SER A 414 -20.47 -23.97 30.39
CA SER A 414 -21.92 -24.06 30.52
C SER A 414 -22.57 -23.46 29.27
N THR A 415 -23.49 -24.22 28.70
CA THR A 415 -24.39 -23.84 27.63
C THR A 415 -25.56 -23.06 28.23
N SER A 416 -25.52 -21.73 28.21
CA SER A 416 -26.70 -20.85 28.16
C SER A 416 -26.28 -19.39 28.29
N THR A 417 -26.94 -18.56 27.51
CA THR A 417 -27.00 -17.09 27.47
C THR A 417 -26.64 -16.37 28.78
N GLY A 418 -25.59 -15.54 28.76
CA GLY A 418 -25.30 -14.57 29.82
C GLY A 418 -23.80 -14.31 30.00
N TRP A 419 -23.40 -13.05 29.95
CA TRP A 419 -22.01 -12.59 30.09
C TRP A 419 -21.35 -13.11 31.38
N ALA A 420 -20.15 -13.71 31.28
CA ALA A 420 -19.32 -14.08 32.42
C ALA A 420 -18.21 -13.04 32.65
N ALA A 421 -18.14 -12.48 33.86
CA ALA A 421 -17.13 -11.52 34.29
C ALA A 421 -15.72 -12.15 34.39
N PRO A 422 -14.63 -11.37 34.22
CA PRO A 422 -13.27 -11.92 34.24
C PRO A 422 -12.83 -12.32 35.66
N ALA A 423 -12.24 -13.51 35.77
CA ALA A 423 -11.73 -14.07 37.02
C ALA A 423 -10.57 -13.21 37.58
N ARG A 424 -10.66 -12.85 38.87
CA ARG A 424 -9.58 -12.18 39.60
C ARG A 424 -8.50 -13.19 40.00
N CYS A 425 -7.26 -13.00 39.53
CA CYS A 425 -6.10 -13.65 40.10
C CYS A 425 -5.72 -12.97 41.42
N ARG A 426 -5.78 -13.69 42.55
CA ARG A 426 -5.10 -13.28 43.79
C ARG A 426 -3.71 -13.92 43.81
N SER A 427 -2.68 -13.11 44.03
CA SER A 427 -1.33 -13.60 44.35
C SER A 427 -1.33 -14.24 45.74
N ALA A 428 -0.91 -15.50 45.84
CA ALA A 428 -0.53 -16.08 47.12
C ALA A 428 0.90 -15.63 47.47
N THR A 429 1.08 -15.16 48.71
CA THR A 429 2.34 -14.76 49.35
C THR A 429 3.46 -15.79 49.21
#